data_AF-K2GR51-F1
#
_entry.id   AF-K2GR51-F1
#
_cell.length_a   1.000
_cell.length_b   1.000
_cell.length_c   1.000
_cell.angle_alpha   90.00
_cell.angle_beta   90.00
_cell.angle_gamma   90.00
#
_symmetry.space_group_name_H-M   'P 1'
#
loop_
_entity.id
_entity.type
_entity.pdbx_description
1 polymer ?
#
loop_
_entity_poly.entity_id
_entity_poly.type
_entity_poly.pdbx_seq_one_letter_code
_entity_poly.pdbx_strand_id
1 'polypeptide(L)'
;MQKKKPLNREYTQEELEQRRPKKPKINIDDYKPSGNLYKGIKTKDGRKINYIEPNDAKLPTESWRFYCFKGDEEIEHPFVMNNRSFYIFGTDKENVDIVLRHPTNEPQHAVVQFRYHNNEILPYIIDLNSKEGVYLNKNRIKENVYIELRNGDVLMFGHSIREYVLLKEKPFHHTHHHSK
;
A
#
# COMPACT_ATOMS: atom_id res chain seq x y z
N MET A 1 -15.12 -1.16 53.43
CA MET A 1 -14.66 -2.47 52.94
C MET A 1 -15.42 -2.83 51.66
N GLN A 2 -14.78 -2.79 50.49
CA GLN A 2 -15.42 -3.22 49.23
C GLN A 2 -15.47 -4.76 49.21
N LYS A 3 -16.66 -5.35 49.23
CA LYS A 3 -16.85 -6.80 49.14
C LYS A 3 -16.40 -7.28 47.75
N LYS A 4 -15.30 -8.04 47.66
CA LYS A 4 -14.90 -8.71 46.42
C LYS A 4 -15.94 -9.79 46.10
N LYS A 5 -16.54 -9.73 44.90
CA LYS A 5 -17.51 -10.73 44.42
C LYS A 5 -16.80 -12.06 44.10
N PRO A 6 -17.45 -13.22 44.32
CA PRO A 6 -16.87 -14.53 44.08
C PRO A 6 -16.55 -14.77 42.59
N LEU A 7 -15.47 -15.52 42.34
CA LEU A 7 -14.84 -15.70 41.02
C LEU A 7 -15.69 -16.51 40.01
N ASN A 8 -16.68 -17.28 40.48
CA ASN A 8 -17.55 -18.14 39.65
C ASN A 8 -19.02 -17.72 39.72
N ARG A 9 -19.31 -16.44 39.54
CA ARG A 9 -20.70 -15.97 39.37
C ARG A 9 -21.03 -15.93 37.88
N GLU A 10 -22.02 -16.71 37.47
CA GLU A 10 -22.64 -16.53 36.15
C GLU A 10 -23.30 -15.14 36.11
N TYR A 11 -22.92 -14.35 35.11
CA TYR A 11 -23.49 -13.03 34.88
C TYR A 11 -24.88 -13.19 34.27
N THR A 12 -25.85 -12.44 34.76
CA THR A 12 -27.18 -12.39 34.12
C THR A 12 -27.06 -11.77 32.72
N GLN A 13 -27.99 -12.09 31.82
CA GLN A 13 -27.99 -11.52 30.47
C GLN A 13 -28.00 -9.99 30.47
N GLU A 14 -28.71 -9.37 31.43
CA GLU A 14 -28.71 -7.91 31.62
C GLU A 14 -27.33 -7.36 32.05
N GLU A 15 -26.61 -8.06 32.95
CA GLU A 15 -25.25 -7.67 33.34
C GLU A 15 -24.28 -7.81 32.16
N LEU A 16 -24.47 -8.81 31.28
CA LEU A 16 -23.70 -8.97 30.05
C LEU A 16 -24.00 -7.87 29.03
N GLU A 17 -25.26 -7.43 28.90
CA GLU A 17 -25.65 -6.35 28.00
C GLU A 17 -25.14 -4.98 28.46
N GLN A 18 -25.17 -4.70 29.76
CA GLN A 18 -24.64 -3.44 30.32
C GLN A 18 -23.11 -3.32 30.18
N ARG A 19 -22.41 -4.46 30.10
CA ARG A 19 -20.96 -4.52 29.87
C ARG A 19 -20.59 -4.48 28.39
N ARG A 20 -21.55 -4.55 27.47
CA ARG A 20 -21.24 -4.37 26.04
C ARG A 20 -20.73 -2.94 25.83
N PRO A 21 -19.60 -2.75 25.14
CA PRO A 21 -19.14 -1.41 24.80
C PRO A 21 -20.27 -0.71 24.04
N LYS A 22 -20.74 0.42 24.57
CA LYS A 22 -21.74 1.26 23.91
C LYS A 22 -21.19 1.65 22.55
N LYS A 23 -21.94 1.40 21.47
CA LYS A 23 -21.54 1.84 20.13
C LYS A 23 -21.20 3.33 20.21
N PRO A 24 -20.03 3.76 19.68
CA PRO A 24 -19.66 5.16 19.71
C PRO A 24 -20.77 6.00 19.07
N LYS A 25 -21.10 7.14 19.68
CA LYS A 25 -22.07 8.07 19.11
C LYS A 25 -21.53 8.53 17.75
N ILE A 26 -22.25 8.20 16.68
CA ILE A 26 -21.90 8.62 15.33
C ILE A 26 -22.09 10.14 15.31
N ASN A 27 -21.01 10.89 15.04
CA ASN A 27 -21.11 12.31 14.78
C ASN A 27 -21.74 12.48 13.40
N ILE A 28 -22.97 13.02 13.36
CA ILE A 28 -23.77 13.15 12.14
C ILE A 28 -23.18 14.22 11.21
N ASP A 29 -22.37 15.13 11.78
CA ASP A 29 -21.70 16.23 11.07
C ASP A 29 -20.23 15.92 10.75
N ASP A 30 -19.84 14.64 10.71
CA ASP A 30 -18.53 14.27 10.18
C ASP A 30 -18.57 14.36 8.65
N TYR A 31 -18.19 15.51 8.09
CA TYR A 31 -18.08 15.76 6.64
C TYR A 31 -17.01 14.88 5.94
N LYS A 32 -16.40 13.95 6.67
CA LYS A 32 -15.55 12.94 6.05
C LYS A 32 -16.38 12.08 5.09
N PRO A 33 -15.86 11.78 3.89
CA PRO A 33 -16.54 10.89 2.98
C PRO A 33 -16.84 9.57 3.69
N SER A 34 -18.12 9.22 3.77
CA SER A 34 -18.50 7.92 4.31
C SER A 34 -17.76 6.85 3.50
N GLY A 35 -17.19 5.84 4.18
CA GLY A 35 -16.43 4.75 3.54
C GLY A 35 -17.22 3.92 2.52
N ASN A 36 -18.44 4.34 2.17
CA ASN A 36 -19.25 3.84 1.07
C ASN A 36 -18.73 4.24 -0.32
N LEU A 37 -17.92 5.30 -0.46
CA LEU A 37 -17.45 5.73 -1.77
C LEU A 37 -16.67 4.63 -2.51
N TYR A 38 -15.85 3.88 -1.77
CA TYR A 38 -15.05 2.78 -2.31
C TYR A 38 -15.76 1.41 -2.29
N LYS A 39 -16.97 1.29 -1.72
CA LYS A 39 -17.63 -0.01 -1.48
C LYS A 39 -18.01 -0.80 -2.73
N GLY A 40 -17.86 -0.23 -3.92
CA GLY A 40 -18.10 -0.92 -5.19
C GLY A 40 -16.88 -1.04 -6.10
N ILE A 41 -15.76 -0.39 -5.75
CA ILE A 41 -14.62 -0.29 -6.65
C ILE A 41 -13.81 -1.58 -6.59
N LYS A 42 -13.69 -2.23 -7.74
CA LYS A 42 -12.93 -3.45 -7.90
C LYS A 42 -12.01 -3.34 -9.11
N THR A 43 -10.85 -3.99 -9.02
CA THR A 43 -10.03 -4.23 -10.20
C THR A 43 -10.74 -5.19 -11.16
N LYS A 44 -10.22 -5.29 -12.40
CA LYS A 44 -10.65 -6.32 -13.36
C LYS A 44 -10.52 -7.73 -12.80
N ASP A 45 -9.57 -7.94 -11.88
CA ASP A 45 -9.33 -9.20 -11.19
C ASP A 45 -10.31 -9.45 -10.02
N GLY A 46 -11.20 -8.51 -9.71
CA GLY A 46 -12.19 -8.61 -8.64
C GLY A 46 -11.71 -8.19 -7.25
N ARG A 47 -10.45 -7.73 -7.11
CA ARG A 47 -9.89 -7.21 -5.84
C ARG A 47 -10.57 -5.92 -5.44
N LYS A 48 -10.93 -5.75 -4.17
CA LYS A 48 -11.51 -4.51 -3.64
C LYS A 48 -10.40 -3.48 -3.49
N ILE A 49 -10.60 -2.27 -3.99
CA ILE A 49 -9.57 -1.22 -3.95
C ILE A 49 -10.11 0.10 -3.42
N ASN A 50 -9.27 0.85 -2.72
CA ASN A 50 -9.54 2.22 -2.25
C ASN A 50 -8.89 3.29 -3.13
N TYR A 51 -8.50 2.93 -4.35
CA TYR A 51 -7.76 3.77 -5.29
C TYR A 51 -8.47 3.77 -6.65
N ILE A 52 -8.42 4.93 -7.33
CA ILE A 52 -8.94 5.12 -8.68
C ILE A 52 -7.78 5.63 -9.53
N GLU A 53 -7.52 4.96 -10.65
CA GLU A 53 -6.49 5.38 -11.59
C GLU A 53 -6.79 6.76 -12.18
N PRO A 54 -5.78 7.61 -12.39
CA PRO A 54 -5.95 8.88 -13.07
C PRO A 54 -6.15 8.70 -14.58
N ASN A 55 -6.70 9.72 -15.25
CA ASN A 55 -6.95 9.68 -16.70
C ASN A 55 -5.69 9.54 -17.55
N ASP A 56 -4.52 9.91 -17.01
CA ASP A 56 -3.22 9.78 -17.64
C ASP A 56 -2.51 8.44 -17.34
N ALA A 57 -3.20 7.50 -16.70
CA ALA A 57 -2.69 6.16 -16.45
C ALA A 57 -2.35 5.43 -17.77
N LYS A 58 -1.16 4.83 -17.83
CA LYS A 58 -0.70 4.02 -18.97
C LYS A 58 0.07 2.80 -18.50
N LEU A 59 0.11 1.78 -19.35
CA LEU A 59 0.98 0.62 -19.14
C LEU A 59 2.45 1.04 -19.29
N PRO A 60 3.36 0.58 -18.42
CA PRO A 60 4.77 0.86 -18.56
C PRO A 60 5.30 0.29 -19.88
N THR A 61 6.13 1.06 -20.59
CA THR A 61 6.88 0.61 -21.77
C THR A 61 8.16 -0.11 -21.41
N GLU A 62 8.67 0.14 -20.21
CA GLU A 62 9.97 -0.31 -19.71
C GLU A 62 9.77 -1.25 -18.52
N SER A 63 10.70 -2.17 -18.32
CA SER A 63 10.66 -3.08 -17.17
C SER A 63 11.18 -2.37 -15.92
N TRP A 64 10.30 -2.18 -14.94
CA TRP A 64 10.65 -1.67 -13.61
C TRP A 64 10.61 -2.80 -12.60
N ARG A 65 11.55 -2.81 -11.65
CA ARG A 65 11.64 -3.84 -10.61
C ARG A 65 11.84 -3.24 -9.23
N PHE A 66 11.14 -3.79 -8.25
CA PHE A 66 11.41 -3.53 -6.84
C PHE A 66 12.25 -4.65 -6.24
N TYR A 67 13.38 -4.28 -5.65
CA TYR A 67 14.21 -5.16 -4.83
C TYR A 67 13.93 -4.85 -3.36
N CYS A 68 13.68 -5.88 -2.56
CA CYS A 68 13.31 -5.74 -1.15
C CYS A 68 14.46 -6.19 -0.25
N PHE A 69 15.04 -5.24 0.47
CA PHE A 69 16.15 -5.48 1.39
C PHE A 69 15.70 -5.31 2.84
N LYS A 70 16.40 -5.98 3.76
CA LYS A 70 16.31 -5.74 5.21
C LYS A 70 17.71 -5.74 5.77
N GLY A 71 18.28 -4.55 5.94
CA GLY A 71 19.73 -4.44 6.09
C GLY A 71 20.41 -4.89 4.79
N ASP A 72 21.41 -5.75 4.89
CA ASP A 72 22.21 -6.18 3.74
C ASP A 72 21.64 -7.42 3.00
N GLU A 73 20.54 -7.99 3.50
CA GLU A 73 19.92 -9.18 2.91
C GLU A 73 18.76 -8.82 1.98
N GLU A 74 18.82 -9.32 0.73
CA GLU A 74 17.67 -9.35 -0.17
C GLU A 74 16.71 -10.47 0.27
N ILE A 75 15.48 -10.13 0.68
CA ILE A 75 14.57 -11.11 1.30
C ILE A 75 13.67 -11.80 0.27
N GLU A 76 13.38 -11.16 -0.86
CA GLU A 76 12.34 -11.60 -1.81
C GLU A 76 12.80 -11.44 -3.24
N HIS A 77 12.29 -12.32 -4.11
CA HIS A 77 12.50 -12.17 -5.55
C HIS A 77 12.04 -10.78 -6.01
N PRO A 78 12.80 -10.13 -6.90
CA PRO A 78 12.45 -8.80 -7.38
C PRO A 78 11.07 -8.79 -8.01
N PHE A 79 10.24 -7.84 -7.57
CA PHE A 79 8.88 -7.72 -8.08
C PHE A 79 8.89 -6.93 -9.40
N VAL A 80 8.43 -7.56 -10.49
CA VAL A 80 8.42 -6.97 -11.83
C VAL A 80 7.13 -6.20 -12.08
N MET A 81 7.27 -4.95 -12.53
CA MET A 81 6.17 -4.04 -12.88
C MET A 81 6.22 -3.71 -14.37
N ASN A 82 5.51 -4.49 -15.19
CA ASN A 82 5.53 -4.33 -16.65
C ASN A 82 4.15 -4.56 -17.33
N ASN A 83 3.12 -4.98 -16.60
CA ASN A 83 1.87 -5.49 -17.18
C ASN A 83 0.60 -4.84 -16.61
N ARG A 84 0.73 -3.95 -15.62
CA ARG A 84 -0.35 -3.17 -15.04
C ARG A 84 0.07 -1.71 -14.98
N SER A 85 -0.91 -0.83 -15.07
CA SER A 85 -0.71 0.62 -14.95
C SER A 85 -0.49 1.05 -13.50
N PHE A 86 -0.84 0.22 -12.52
CA PHE A 86 -0.57 0.49 -11.11
C PHE A 86 -0.39 -0.79 -10.28
N TYR A 87 0.23 -0.63 -9.11
CA TYR A 87 0.53 -1.69 -8.16
C TYR A 87 0.31 -1.20 -6.73
N ILE A 88 -0.47 -1.95 -5.94
CA ILE A 88 -0.84 -1.59 -4.57
C ILE A 88 0.11 -2.24 -3.57
N PHE A 89 0.53 -1.46 -2.58
CA PHE A 89 1.31 -1.89 -1.41
C PHE A 89 0.42 -1.89 -0.16
N GLY A 90 0.47 -2.94 0.65
CA GLY A 90 -0.25 -2.97 1.92
C GLY A 90 -0.20 -4.32 2.64
N THR A 91 -0.92 -4.46 3.73
CA THR A 91 -0.94 -5.68 4.55
C THR A 91 -1.97 -6.71 4.11
N ASP A 92 -2.99 -6.31 3.33
CA ASP A 92 -4.07 -7.17 2.88
C ASP A 92 -3.69 -7.96 1.63
N LYS A 93 -3.14 -9.16 1.85
CA LYS A 93 -2.63 -10.07 0.82
C LYS A 93 -3.62 -10.40 -0.30
N GLU A 94 -4.92 -10.32 -0.04
CA GLU A 94 -5.93 -10.65 -1.05
C GLU A 94 -6.14 -9.51 -2.06
N ASN A 95 -5.90 -8.27 -1.62
CA ASN A 95 -6.24 -7.08 -2.40
C ASN A 95 -5.02 -6.28 -2.88
N VAL A 96 -3.81 -6.56 -2.38
CA VAL A 96 -2.57 -5.86 -2.77
C VAL A 96 -1.71 -6.66 -3.75
N ASP A 97 -0.82 -5.96 -4.45
CA ASP A 97 0.15 -6.56 -5.35
C ASP A 97 1.46 -6.87 -4.62
N ILE A 98 1.88 -5.99 -3.70
CA ILE A 98 3.10 -6.14 -2.89
C ILE A 98 2.72 -6.11 -1.41
N VAL A 99 3.02 -7.22 -0.72
CA VAL A 99 2.66 -7.40 0.69
C VAL A 99 3.70 -6.75 1.60
N LEU A 100 3.26 -5.75 2.35
CA LEU A 100 4.04 -5.11 3.40
C LEU A 100 3.98 -5.93 4.69
N ARG A 101 5.13 -6.45 5.12
CA ARG A 101 5.24 -7.31 6.32
C ARG A 101 5.57 -6.50 7.58
N HIS A 102 4.73 -5.52 7.92
CA HIS A 102 4.83 -4.78 9.18
C HIS A 102 3.45 -4.35 9.68
N PRO A 103 3.12 -4.50 10.99
CA PRO A 103 1.77 -4.26 11.52
C PRO A 103 1.35 -2.79 11.54
N THR A 104 2.29 -1.86 11.37
CA THR A 104 1.98 -0.42 11.29
C THR A 104 1.49 0.01 9.92
N ASN A 105 1.57 -0.88 8.93
CA ASN A 105 1.15 -0.58 7.57
C ASN A 105 -0.34 -0.88 7.41
N GLU A 106 -0.97 -0.17 6.49
CA GLU A 106 -2.41 -0.26 6.26
C GLU A 106 -2.73 -1.41 5.29
N PRO A 107 -3.97 -1.92 5.28
CA PRO A 107 -4.43 -2.93 4.31
C PRO A 107 -4.09 -2.56 2.87
N GLN A 108 -4.31 -1.29 2.51
CA GLN A 108 -3.84 -0.65 1.28
C GLN A 108 -3.21 0.68 1.69
N HIS A 109 -1.89 0.75 1.61
CA HIS A 109 -1.07 1.80 2.22
C HIS A 109 -0.56 2.80 1.19
N ALA A 110 -0.13 2.32 0.02
CA ALA A 110 0.38 3.17 -1.04
C ALA A 110 0.16 2.52 -2.41
N VAL A 111 0.26 3.32 -3.47
CA VAL A 111 0.18 2.85 -4.86
C VAL A 111 1.33 3.40 -5.67
N VAL A 112 1.97 2.53 -6.44
CA VAL A 112 2.80 2.96 -7.57
C VAL A 112 1.93 3.01 -8.82
N GLN A 113 1.83 4.17 -9.45
CA GLN A 113 1.04 4.42 -10.65
C GLN A 113 1.97 4.86 -11.79
N PHE A 114 1.87 4.17 -12.92
CA PHE A 114 2.49 4.60 -14.17
C PHE A 114 1.59 5.60 -14.88
N ARG A 115 2.14 6.77 -15.20
CA ARG A 115 1.41 7.89 -15.82
C ARG A 115 2.16 8.38 -17.04
N TYR A 116 1.43 8.80 -18.06
CA TYR A 116 1.99 9.49 -19.21
C TYR A 116 2.23 10.96 -18.88
N HIS A 117 3.49 11.37 -18.87
CA HIS A 117 3.91 12.73 -18.57
C HIS A 117 5.13 13.10 -19.42
N ASN A 118 5.15 14.29 -20.01
CA ASN A 118 6.26 14.80 -20.84
C ASN A 118 6.74 13.81 -21.92
N ASN A 119 5.80 13.20 -22.66
CA ASN A 119 6.05 12.19 -23.70
C ASN A 119 6.65 10.87 -23.22
N GLU A 120 6.74 10.63 -21.92
CA GLU A 120 7.25 9.40 -21.34
C GLU A 120 6.22 8.77 -20.39
N ILE A 121 6.39 7.48 -20.09
CA ILE A 121 5.57 6.79 -19.08
C ILE A 121 6.44 6.57 -17.85
N LEU A 122 6.12 7.29 -16.78
CA LEU A 122 6.94 7.37 -15.57
C LEU A 122 6.17 6.83 -14.35
N PRO A 123 6.87 6.15 -13.42
CA PRO A 123 6.28 5.71 -12.16
C PRO A 123 6.13 6.87 -11.18
N TYR A 124 5.00 6.91 -10.47
CA TYR A 124 4.73 7.82 -9.37
C TYR A 124 4.27 7.03 -8.14
N ILE A 125 4.72 7.42 -6.95
CA ILE A 125 4.20 6.92 -5.68
C ILE A 125 3.12 7.87 -5.16
N ILE A 126 2.04 7.31 -4.62
CA ILE A 126 1.03 8.03 -3.85
C ILE A 126 0.76 7.28 -2.54
N ASP A 127 0.86 8.00 -1.42
CA ASP A 127 0.46 7.51 -0.10
C ASP A 127 -1.06 7.68 0.06
N LEU A 128 -1.76 6.58 0.39
CA LEU A 128 -3.21 6.52 0.49
C LEU A 128 -3.71 6.98 1.88
N ASN A 129 -3.20 8.12 2.34
CA ASN A 129 -3.49 8.67 3.66
C ASN A 129 -3.15 7.72 4.82
N SER A 130 -2.00 7.06 4.72
CA SER A 130 -1.54 6.13 5.75
C SER A 130 -1.11 6.85 7.03
N LYS A 131 -1.37 6.23 8.18
CA LYS A 131 -1.08 6.84 9.48
C LYS A 131 0.42 7.07 9.71
N GLU A 132 1.23 6.03 9.47
CA GLU A 132 2.68 6.08 9.70
C GLU A 132 3.48 6.58 8.48
N GLY A 133 2.81 6.78 7.34
CA GLY A 133 3.36 7.43 6.15
C GLY A 133 4.22 6.54 5.25
N VAL A 134 4.46 7.07 4.05
CA VAL A 134 5.45 6.57 3.09
C VAL A 134 6.69 7.47 3.11
N TYR A 135 7.86 6.87 2.93
CA TYR A 135 9.14 7.57 2.89
C TYR A 135 9.84 7.26 1.57
N LEU A 136 10.29 8.32 0.89
CA LEU A 136 11.11 8.27 -0.31
C LEU A 136 12.50 8.80 0.04
N ASN A 137 13.53 7.98 -0.17
CA ASN A 137 14.91 8.33 0.14
C ASN A 137 15.05 8.89 1.58
N LYS A 138 14.43 8.19 2.54
CA LYS A 138 14.38 8.54 3.98
C LYS A 138 13.58 9.80 4.34
N ASN A 139 12.97 10.48 3.37
CA ASN A 139 12.12 11.64 3.59
C ASN A 139 10.65 11.25 3.48
N ARG A 140 9.83 11.64 4.47
CA ARG A 140 8.39 11.39 4.41
C ARG A 140 7.77 12.17 3.24
N ILE A 141 6.97 11.49 2.42
CA ILE A 141 6.24 12.14 1.34
C ILE A 141 4.86 12.62 1.82
N LYS A 142 4.27 13.55 1.08
CA LYS A 142 2.93 14.05 1.36
C LYS A 142 1.87 13.03 0.90
N GLU A 143 0.88 12.79 1.76
CA GLU A 143 -0.28 11.95 1.43
C GLU A 143 -1.13 12.53 0.30
N ASN A 144 -1.76 11.65 -0.47
CA ASN A 144 -2.65 11.98 -1.59
C ASN A 144 -2.01 12.88 -2.67
N VAL A 145 -0.68 12.88 -2.79
CA VAL A 145 0.07 13.58 -3.83
C VAL A 145 0.94 12.58 -4.57
N TYR A 146 0.88 12.60 -5.90
CA TYR A 146 1.78 11.83 -6.74
C TYR A 146 3.18 12.42 -6.70
N ILE A 147 4.16 11.64 -6.27
CA ILE A 147 5.58 11.97 -6.31
C ILE A 147 6.25 11.09 -7.35
N GLU A 148 6.98 11.69 -8.29
CA GLU A 148 7.73 10.96 -9.32
C GLU A 148 8.77 10.06 -8.66
N LEU A 149 8.83 8.80 -9.09
CA LEU A 149 9.90 7.88 -8.72
C LEU A 149 10.95 7.83 -9.82
N ARG A 150 12.21 7.79 -9.40
CA ARG A 150 13.38 7.71 -10.27
C ARG A 150 14.11 6.39 -10.09
N ASN A 151 14.89 6.04 -11.10
CA ASN A 151 15.74 4.86 -11.02
C ASN A 151 16.76 5.00 -9.87
N GLY A 152 16.78 4.02 -8.97
CA GLY A 152 17.61 3.99 -7.78
C GLY A 152 16.91 4.52 -6.51
N ASP A 153 15.69 5.03 -6.62
CA ASP A 153 14.95 5.52 -5.45
C ASP A 153 14.60 4.40 -4.47
N VAL A 154 14.60 4.74 -3.19
CA VAL A 154 14.31 3.82 -2.09
C VAL A 154 13.00 4.22 -1.41
N LEU A 155 12.06 3.28 -1.34
CA LEU A 155 10.82 3.41 -0.60
C LEU A 155 10.86 2.66 0.73
N MET A 156 10.31 3.28 1.77
CA MET A 156 10.04 2.65 3.06
C MET A 156 8.60 2.97 3.48
N PHE A 157 8.01 2.08 4.28
CA PHE A 157 6.59 2.14 4.64
C PHE A 157 6.41 2.00 6.14
N GLY A 158 5.78 3.00 6.76
CA GLY A 158 5.58 3.08 8.20
C GLY A 158 6.88 2.86 8.98
N HIS A 159 6.83 2.01 10.01
CA HIS A 159 8.01 1.65 10.82
C HIS A 159 8.75 0.40 10.33
N SER A 160 8.48 -0.04 9.10
CA SER A 160 9.22 -1.15 8.50
C SER A 160 10.69 -0.78 8.30
N ILE A 161 11.60 -1.69 8.67
CA ILE A 161 13.03 -1.59 8.35
C ILE A 161 13.37 -2.13 6.95
N ARG A 162 12.36 -2.56 6.19
CA ARG A 162 12.54 -3.02 4.82
C ARG A 162 12.65 -1.84 3.86
N GLU A 163 13.63 -1.90 2.98
CA GLU A 163 13.89 -0.92 1.94
C GLU A 163 13.52 -1.51 0.58
N TYR A 164 12.70 -0.78 -0.18
CA TYR A 164 12.25 -1.17 -1.52
C TYR A 164 12.97 -0.30 -2.55
N VAL A 165 13.99 -0.85 -3.19
CA VAL A 165 14.79 -0.13 -4.19
C VAL A 165 14.16 -0.31 -5.56
N LEU A 166 13.80 0.79 -6.22
CA LEU A 166 13.25 0.80 -7.57
C LEU A 166 14.37 0.85 -8.59
N LEU A 167 14.44 -0.12 -9.50
CA LEU A 167 15.37 -0.12 -10.62
C LEU A 167 14.63 -0.24 -11.95
N LYS A 168 15.03 0.59 -12.92
CA LYS A 168 14.66 0.49 -14.33
C LYS A 168 15.65 -0.45 -15.00
N GLU A 169 15.17 -1.56 -15.53
CA GLU A 169 16.02 -2.40 -16.36
C GLU A 169 16.26 -1.75 -17.71
N LYS A 170 17.50 -1.88 -18.20
CA LYS A 170 17.77 -1.58 -19.60
C LYS A 170 17.08 -2.67 -20.45
N PRO A 171 16.41 -2.31 -21.55
CA PRO A 171 15.92 -3.30 -22.50
C PRO A 171 17.11 -4.16 -22.96
N PHE A 172 16.99 -5.48 -22.79
CA PHE A 172 17.99 -6.44 -23.25
C PHE A 172 18.21 -6.24 -24.76
N HIS A 173 19.25 -5.50 -25.14
CA HIS A 173 19.74 -5.54 -26.51
C HIS A 173 20.39 -6.91 -26.66
N HIS A 174 19.73 -7.83 -27.36
CA HIS A 174 20.42 -9.02 -27.86
C HIS A 174 21.51 -8.52 -28.82
N THR A 175 22.73 -8.33 -28.31
CA THR A 175 23.91 -8.23 -29.16
C THR A 175 24.10 -9.61 -29.77
N HIS A 176 23.57 -9.80 -30.98
CA HIS A 176 23.95 -10.94 -31.81
C HIS A 176 25.45 -10.80 -32.08
N HIS A 177 26.27 -11.45 -31.25
CA HIS A 177 27.64 -11.74 -31.59
C HIS A 177 27.62 -12.73 -32.75
N HIS A 178 27.63 -12.23 -33.98
CA HIS A 178 28.07 -13.02 -35.11
C HIS A 178 29.57 -13.28 -34.92
N SER A 179 29.90 -14.49 -34.46
CA SER A 179 31.26 -15.02 -34.62
C SER A 179 31.52 -15.16 -36.11
N LYS A 180 32.57 -14.50 -36.59
CA LYS A 180 33.18 -14.78 -37.90
C LYS A 180 33.85 -16.15 -37.89
#